data_AF-A0A3Q7H206-F1
#
_entry.id   AF-A0A3Q7H206-F1
#
_cell.length_a   1.000
_cell.length_b   1.000
_cell.length_c   1.000
_cell.angle_alpha   90.00
_cell.angle_beta   90.00
_cell.angle_gamma   90.00
#
_symmetry.space_group_name_H-M   'P 1'
#
loop_
_entity.id
_entity.type
_entity.pdbx_description
1 polymer ?
#
loop_
_entity_poly.entity_id
_entity_poly.type
_entity_poly.pdbx_seq_one_letter_code
_entity_poly.pdbx_strand_id
1 'polypeptide(L)'
;MVNYKGGKLLKHQRNRVSFSAKLPEDVRGAFADSTCVVKYSMDPLTDIKESIKEMVKNVGIKDWKEMEELVYCYIVLNSEETM
;
A
#
# COMPACT_ATOMS: atom_id res chain seq x y z
N MET A 1 -2.09 -1.69 0.89
CA MET A 1 -1.63 -0.78 -0.19
C MET A 1 -2.08 -1.38 -1.51
N VAL A 2 -2.86 -0.67 -2.32
CA VAL A 2 -3.30 -1.18 -3.63
C VAL A 2 -2.92 -0.14 -4.68
N ASN A 3 -2.14 -0.55 -5.67
CA ASN A 3 -1.82 0.28 -6.83
C ASN A 3 -2.89 0.03 -7.92
N TYR A 4 -3.69 1.04 -8.25
CA TYR A 4 -4.80 0.92 -9.21
C TYR A 4 -4.39 1.42 -10.60
N LYS A 5 -4.23 0.51 -11.56
CA LYS A 5 -4.49 0.79 -12.98
C LYS A 5 -5.90 0.32 -13.32
N GLY A 6 -6.71 1.22 -13.89
CA GLY A 6 -8.17 1.10 -13.99
C GLY A 6 -8.70 -0.26 -14.47
N GLY A 7 -9.63 -0.82 -13.69
CA GLY A 7 -10.40 -2.02 -14.03
C GLY A 7 -11.28 -2.50 -12.86
N LYS A 8 -12.61 -2.39 -13.03
CA LYS A 8 -13.74 -2.90 -12.22
C LYS A 8 -13.57 -2.97 -10.67
N LEU A 9 -14.27 -2.04 -10.00
CA LEU A 9 -14.55 -2.01 -8.56
C LEU A 9 -15.24 -3.30 -8.07
N LEU A 10 -14.55 -4.08 -7.24
CA LEU A 10 -15.14 -5.18 -6.48
C LEU A 10 -16.01 -4.63 -5.34
N LYS A 11 -17.24 -5.14 -5.29
CA LYS A 11 -18.42 -4.67 -4.55
C LYS A 11 -18.38 -5.09 -3.06
N HIS A 12 -17.31 -4.75 -2.33
CA HIS A 12 -17.20 -4.99 -0.88
C HIS A 12 -16.95 -3.72 -0.05
N GLN A 13 -17.30 -2.55 -0.57
CA GLN A 13 -17.08 -1.25 0.07
C GLN A 13 -18.05 -1.01 1.24
N ARG A 14 -17.67 -1.47 2.44
CA ARG A 14 -18.15 -0.92 3.73
C ARG A 14 -17.05 -0.26 4.56
N ASN A 15 -15.87 -0.01 4.00
CA ASN A 15 -14.79 0.67 4.72
C ASN A 15 -14.52 2.03 4.07
N ARG A 16 -14.66 3.07 4.88
CA ARG A 16 -14.47 4.48 4.53
C ARG A 16 -13.08 4.65 3.89
N VAL A 17 -13.07 4.95 2.61
CA VAL A 17 -11.85 5.20 1.84
C VAL A 17 -11.39 6.61 2.18
N SER A 18 -10.20 6.76 2.75
CA SER A 18 -9.69 8.08 3.11
C SER A 18 -8.19 8.20 2.84
N PHE A 19 -7.89 9.28 2.11
CA PHE A 19 -6.62 9.98 1.85
C PHE A 19 -5.52 9.21 1.10
N SER A 20 -5.27 9.70 -0.12
CA SER A 20 -3.99 9.54 -0.79
C SER A 20 -2.90 10.04 0.18
N ALA A 21 -1.96 9.17 0.47
CA ALA A 21 -0.79 9.53 1.25
C ALA A 21 0.40 9.68 0.30
N LYS A 22 1.14 10.78 0.47
CA LYS A 22 2.41 10.97 -0.23
C LYS A 22 3.44 10.04 0.38
N LEU A 23 4.23 9.40 -0.46
CA LEU A 23 5.38 8.66 0.00
C LEU A 23 6.45 9.64 0.52
N PRO A 24 7.28 9.21 1.48
CA PRO A 24 8.44 9.99 1.92
C PRO A 24 9.38 10.34 0.75
N GLU A 25 10.00 11.52 0.80
CA GLU A 25 10.89 12.01 -0.28
C GLU A 25 12.17 11.16 -0.46
N ASP A 26 12.51 10.36 0.55
CA ASP A 26 13.62 9.41 0.54
C ASP A 26 13.28 8.08 -0.17
N VAL A 27 12.02 7.84 -0.50
CA VAL A 27 11.62 6.72 -1.37
C VAL A 27 12.07 7.02 -2.80
N ARG A 28 13.13 6.32 -3.24
CA ARG A 28 13.72 6.46 -4.58
C ARG A 28 13.66 5.19 -5.44
N GLY A 29 12.93 4.18 -4.99
CA GLY A 29 12.84 2.90 -5.68
C GLY A 29 11.65 2.81 -6.62
N ALA A 30 11.15 1.59 -6.82
CA ALA A 30 10.10 1.26 -7.79
C ALA A 30 8.76 1.96 -7.50
N PHE A 31 8.56 2.45 -6.27
CA PHE A 31 7.31 3.09 -5.86
C PHE A 31 7.38 4.61 -5.73
N ALA A 32 8.53 5.25 -5.96
CA ALA A 32 8.72 6.70 -5.77
C ALA A 32 7.62 7.57 -6.46
N ASP A 33 7.22 7.21 -7.68
CA ASP A 33 6.19 7.92 -8.45
C ASP A 33 4.76 7.38 -8.24
N SER A 34 4.59 6.43 -7.32
CA SER A 34 3.29 5.80 -7.05
C SER A 34 2.47 6.58 -6.03
N THR A 35 1.16 6.64 -6.28
CA THR A 35 0.22 7.16 -5.28
C THR A 35 -0.24 6.03 -4.37
N CYS A 36 0.01 6.15 -3.06
CA CYS A 36 -0.47 5.17 -2.10
C CYS A 36 -1.87 5.52 -1.59
N VAL A 37 -2.75 4.51 -1.55
CA VAL A 37 -4.08 4.61 -0.95
C VAL A 37 -4.11 3.79 0.33
N VAL A 38 -4.38 4.47 1.44
CA VAL A 38 -4.54 3.84 2.75
C VAL A 38 -6.01 3.51 2.97
N LYS A 39 -6.28 2.37 3.59
CA LYS A 39 -7.63 1.93 3.95
C LYS A 39 -7.72 1.87 5.46
N TYR A 40 -8.83 2.36 6.00
CA TYR A 40 -9.15 2.07 7.39
C TYR A 40 -9.46 0.57 7.53
N SER A 41 -8.76 -0.09 8.44
CA SER A 41 -8.84 -1.54 8.65
C SER A 41 -9.17 -1.86 10.11
N MET A 42 -9.99 -2.89 10.31
CA MET A 42 -10.25 -3.50 11.63
C MET A 42 -9.27 -4.62 11.95
N ASP A 43 -8.55 -5.13 10.94
CA ASP A 43 -7.51 -6.14 11.08
C ASP A 43 -6.33 -5.79 10.15
N PRO A 44 -5.49 -4.82 10.54
CA PRO A 44 -4.41 -4.31 9.69
C PRO A 44 -3.40 -5.39 9.27
N LEU A 45 -3.18 -6.39 10.12
CA LEU A 45 -2.22 -7.46 9.86
C LEU A 45 -2.69 -8.40 8.75
N THR A 46 -3.98 -8.73 8.71
CA THR A 46 -4.53 -9.53 7.61
C THR A 46 -4.59 -8.70 6.34
N ASP A 47 -5.04 -7.45 6.43
CA ASP A 47 -5.20 -6.57 5.27
C ASP A 47 -3.86 -6.22 4.59
N ILE A 48 -2.77 -6.06 5.35
CA ILE A 48 -1.44 -5.87 4.77
C ILE A 48 -0.94 -7.15 4.08
N LYS A 49 -1.14 -8.33 4.69
CA LYS A 49 -0.72 -9.60 4.09
C LYS A 49 -1.40 -9.82 2.76
N GLU A 50 -2.70 -9.56 2.68
CA GLU A 50 -3.45 -9.65 1.42
C GLU A 50 -2.99 -8.57 0.42
N SER A 51 -2.73 -7.35 0.87
CA SER A 51 -2.17 -6.29 0.01
C SER A 51 -0.81 -6.69 -0.60
N ILE A 52 0.10 -7.25 0.19
CA ILE A 52 1.43 -7.68 -0.30
C ILE A 52 1.27 -8.83 -1.31
N LYS A 53 0.40 -9.81 -1.03
CA LYS A 53 0.10 -10.90 -1.97
C LYS A 53 -0.44 -10.36 -3.30
N GLU A 54 -1.32 -9.36 -3.27
CA GLU A 54 -1.81 -8.70 -4.48
C GLU A 54 -0.69 -7.97 -5.24
N MET A 55 0.23 -7.29 -4.54
CA MET A 55 1.36 -6.60 -5.18
C MET A 55 2.32 -7.60 -5.86
N VAL A 56 2.58 -8.74 -5.23
CA VAL A 56 3.39 -9.81 -5.85
C VAL A 56 2.67 -10.42 -7.06
N LYS A 57 1.38 -10.71 -6.93
CA LYS A 57 0.61 -11.42 -7.97
C LYS A 57 0.24 -10.54 -9.17
N ASN A 58 -0.21 -9.31 -8.91
CA ASN A 58 -0.84 -8.45 -9.91
C ASN A 58 0.09 -7.33 -10.40
N VAL A 59 0.94 -6.80 -9.51
CA VAL A 59 1.91 -5.74 -9.87
C VAL A 59 3.25 -6.36 -10.30
N GLY A 60 3.54 -7.57 -9.84
CA GLY A 60 4.70 -8.33 -10.29
C GLY A 60 5.98 -7.99 -9.54
N ILE A 61 5.87 -7.59 -8.26
CA ILE A 61 7.03 -7.48 -7.36
C ILE A 61 7.75 -8.83 -7.34
N LYS A 62 9.04 -8.81 -7.68
CA LYS A 62 9.85 -10.04 -7.81
C LYS A 62 11.17 -9.95 -7.09
N ASP A 63 11.69 -8.75 -6.85
CA ASP A 63 12.96 -8.58 -6.17
C ASP A 63 12.79 -8.21 -4.68
N TRP A 64 13.86 -8.44 -3.92
CA TRP A 64 13.86 -8.16 -2.49
C TRP A 64 13.81 -6.66 -2.17
N LYS A 65 14.36 -5.80 -3.04
CA LYS A 65 14.41 -4.35 -2.82
C LYS A 65 13.03 -3.71 -2.97
N GLU A 66 12.27 -4.12 -3.97
CA GLU A 66 10.86 -3.75 -4.16
C GLU A 66 10.03 -4.22 -2.96
N MET A 67 10.29 -5.43 -2.45
CA MET A 67 9.57 -5.93 -1.28
C MET A 67 9.90 -5.14 -0.02
N GLU A 68 11.17 -4.80 0.19
CA GLU A 68 11.64 -3.96 1.29
C GLU A 68 11.03 -2.55 1.22
N GLU A 69 11.03 -1.94 0.04
CA GLU A 69 10.43 -0.62 -0.20
C GLU A 69 8.91 -0.64 0.05
N LEU A 70 8.21 -1.70 -0.36
CA LEU A 70 6.79 -1.86 -0.09
C LEU A 70 6.48 -1.92 1.42
N VAL A 71 7.29 -2.67 2.18
CA VAL A 71 7.16 -2.78 3.63
C VAL A 71 7.50 -1.45 4.31
N TYR A 72 8.55 -0.76 3.86
CA TYR A 72 8.92 0.56 4.35
C TYR A 72 7.76 1.56 4.18
N CYS A 73 7.18 1.63 2.98
CA CYS A 73 6.03 2.48 2.71
C CYS A 73 4.85 2.18 3.64
N TYR A 74 4.57 0.90 3.92
CA TYR A 74 3.51 0.55 4.88
C TYR A 74 3.80 1.08 6.28
N ILE A 75 5.02 0.89 6.78
CA ILE A 75 5.40 1.30 8.13
C ILE A 75 5.28 2.82 8.26
N VAL A 76 5.80 3.60 7.30
CA VAL A 76 5.74 5.07 7.38
C VAL A 76 4.31 5.59 7.27
N LEU A 77 3.46 4.92 6.49
CA LEU A 77 2.06 5.32 6.34
C LEU A 77 1.16 4.91 7.50
N ASN A 78 1.61 3.99 8.36
CA ASN A 78 0.84 3.47 9.49
C ASN A 78 1.56 3.67 10.83
N SER A 79 2.71 4.33 10.86
CA SER A 79 3.36 4.73 12.10
C SER A 79 2.43 5.70 12.81
N GLU A 80 2.17 5.46 14.08
CA GLU A 80 1.51 6.46 14.91
C GLU A 80 2.35 7.74 14.81
N GLU A 81 1.69 8.84 14.48
CA GLU A 81 2.31 10.16 14.53
C GLU A 81 2.72 10.34 16.00
N THR A 82 3.99 10.09 16.33
CA THR A 82 4.50 10.39 17.67
C THR A 82 4.57 11.90 17.78
N MET A 83 3.44 12.50 18.16
CA MET A 83 3.34 13.81 18.79
C MET A 83 2.67 13.65 20.15
#